data_AF-A0A231PLU9-F1
#
_entry.id   AF-A0A231PLU9-F1
#
_cell.length_a   1.000
_cell.length_b   1.000
_cell.length_c   1.000
_cell.angle_alpha   90.00
_cell.angle_beta   90.00
_cell.angle_gamma   90.00
#
_symmetry.space_group_name_H-M   'P 1'
#
loop_
_entity.id
_entity.type
_entity.pdbx_description
1 polymer ?
#
loop_
_entity_poly.entity_id
_entity_poly.type
_entity_poly.pdbx_seq_one_letter_code
_entity_poly.pdbx_strand_id
1 'polypeptide(L)'
;MSNYTGAVPESKRKPDWRTQAACRADSVKPDEMFPDNNEHGIAHAKAICASCPVAMACLQHALLTGDNEHGIRGGLKPAERRAVAKIVRDRHRSEQAVTAAMQQVLYPATARRSLRDVWEEHTYPMPDGHLGWNGSLTFSWRGHSYAPKRTSFALDRGHDPEGIVRRTCPVVECVHPLHLEDNAERKQRVAAKQQKTAA
;
A
#
# COMPACT_ATOMS: atom_id res chain seq x y z
N MET A 1 -13.52 -29.81 49.31
CA MET A 1 -12.44 -28.82 49.51
C MET A 1 -11.64 -28.75 48.22
N SER A 2 -11.62 -27.59 47.55
CA SER A 2 -10.91 -27.43 46.26
C SER A 2 -9.41 -27.30 46.52
N ASN A 3 -8.62 -28.27 46.06
CA ASN A 3 -7.16 -28.24 46.08
C ASN A 3 -6.60 -27.31 44.98
N TYR A 4 -7.03 -26.05 44.98
CA TYR A 4 -6.45 -25.04 44.11
C TYR A 4 -5.28 -24.37 44.86
N THR A 5 -4.06 -24.81 44.56
CA THR A 5 -2.82 -24.36 45.23
C THR A 5 -2.33 -22.99 44.76
N GLY A 6 -3.05 -22.30 43.85
CA GLY A 6 -2.67 -20.97 43.35
C GLY A 6 -1.38 -20.91 42.53
N ALA A 7 -0.66 -22.03 42.41
CA ALA A 7 0.57 -22.12 41.65
C ALA A 7 0.25 -22.20 40.16
N VAL A 8 0.44 -21.07 39.45
CA VAL A 8 0.50 -21.07 37.99
C VAL A 8 1.82 -21.72 37.59
N PRO A 9 1.83 -22.88 36.93
CA PRO A 9 3.08 -23.47 36.47
C PRO A 9 3.78 -22.48 35.54
N GLU A 10 5.06 -22.24 35.79
CA GLU A 10 5.90 -21.33 35.00
C GLU A 10 6.18 -21.94 33.61
N SER A 11 5.14 -22.04 32.80
CA SER A 11 5.26 -22.44 31.41
C SER A 11 5.69 -21.21 30.60
N LYS A 12 6.99 -20.88 30.65
CA LYS A 12 7.55 -19.96 29.67
C LYS A 12 7.38 -20.57 28.29
N ARG A 13 6.33 -20.15 27.58
CA ARG A 13 6.07 -20.52 26.19
C ARG A 13 7.33 -20.21 25.38
N LYS A 14 7.80 -21.16 24.58
CA LYS A 14 8.95 -20.93 23.70
C LYS A 14 8.71 -19.65 22.89
N PRO A 15 9.73 -18.79 22.71
CA PRO A 15 9.62 -17.63 21.84
C PRO A 15 9.15 -18.08 20.45
N ASP A 16 8.05 -17.51 19.97
CA ASP A 16 7.51 -17.74 18.64
C ASP A 16 7.34 -16.41 17.90
N TRP A 17 6.77 -16.46 16.68
CA TRP A 17 6.51 -15.29 15.86
C TRP A 17 5.70 -14.19 16.59
N ARG A 18 4.94 -14.53 17.64
CA ARG A 18 4.15 -13.54 18.40
C ARG A 18 5.04 -12.58 19.17
N THR A 19 6.32 -12.89 19.39
CA THR A 19 7.28 -11.97 20.03
C THR A 19 7.59 -10.75 19.16
N GLN A 20 7.43 -10.86 17.85
CA GLN A 20 7.67 -9.78 16.88
C GLN A 20 6.38 -9.06 16.44
N ALA A 21 5.26 -9.33 17.10
CA ALA A 21 3.97 -8.73 16.74
C ALA A 21 3.92 -7.26 17.11
N ALA A 22 3.68 -6.38 16.13
CA ALA A 22 3.60 -4.93 16.33
C ALA A 22 2.49 -4.52 17.32
N CYS A 23 1.38 -5.26 17.38
CA CYS A 23 0.29 -5.02 18.32
C CYS A 23 0.64 -5.34 19.80
N ARG A 24 1.87 -5.81 20.09
CA ARG A 24 2.37 -5.96 21.46
C ARG A 24 3.10 -4.72 21.97
N ALA A 25 3.36 -3.73 21.11
CA ALA A 25 3.99 -2.49 21.54
C ALA A 25 3.16 -1.84 22.65
N ASP A 26 3.82 -1.24 23.64
CA ASP A 26 3.15 -0.60 24.80
C ASP A 26 2.19 0.53 24.38
N SER A 27 2.37 1.07 23.16
CA SER A 27 1.51 2.08 22.56
C SER A 27 0.19 1.55 22.01
N VAL A 28 0.01 0.22 21.92
CA VAL A 28 -1.20 -0.42 21.38
C VAL A 28 -1.92 -1.14 22.50
N LYS A 29 -3.15 -0.71 22.81
CA LYS A 29 -3.96 -1.39 23.82
C LYS A 29 -4.57 -2.68 23.24
N PRO A 30 -4.72 -3.76 24.03
CA PRO A 30 -5.35 -4.98 23.57
C PRO A 30 -6.74 -4.76 22.93
N ASP A 31 -7.56 -3.90 23.53
CA ASP A 31 -8.92 -3.61 23.08
C ASP A 31 -8.98 -2.96 21.69
N GLU A 32 -7.91 -2.29 21.27
CA GLU A 32 -7.84 -1.71 19.91
C GLU A 32 -7.88 -2.80 18.83
N MET A 33 -7.41 -4.01 19.14
CA MET A 33 -7.48 -5.16 18.24
C MET A 33 -8.85 -5.85 18.25
N PHE A 34 -9.78 -5.39 19.09
CA PHE A 34 -11.16 -5.86 19.19
C PHE A 34 -12.13 -4.69 19.02
N PRO A 35 -12.05 -3.93 17.91
CA PRO A 35 -12.95 -2.82 17.71
C PRO A 35 -14.39 -3.34 17.55
N ASP A 36 -15.34 -2.58 18.07
CA ASP A 36 -16.75 -2.72 17.71
C ASP A 36 -16.93 -2.45 16.20
N ASN A 37 -18.17 -2.45 15.71
CA ASN A 37 -18.50 -2.13 14.31
C ASN A 37 -18.22 -0.66 13.91
N ASN A 38 -17.28 0.02 14.58
CA ASN A 38 -16.78 1.35 14.26
C ASN A 38 -15.68 1.27 13.18
N GLU A 39 -15.93 1.91 12.04
CA GLU A 39 -14.99 1.95 10.92
C GLU A 39 -13.62 2.53 11.28
N HIS A 40 -13.55 3.55 12.13
CA HIS A 40 -12.28 4.15 12.54
C HIS A 40 -11.42 3.18 13.35
N GLY A 41 -12.01 2.47 14.31
CA GLY A 41 -11.30 1.46 15.10
C GLY A 41 -10.83 0.28 14.23
N ILE A 42 -11.69 -0.18 13.33
CA ILE A 42 -11.34 -1.22 12.35
C ILE A 42 -10.19 -0.77 11.46
N ALA A 43 -10.23 0.45 10.91
CA ALA A 43 -9.18 0.98 10.06
C ALA A 43 -7.85 1.12 10.82
N HIS A 44 -7.89 1.59 12.08
CA HIS A 44 -6.71 1.73 12.92
C HIS A 44 -6.02 0.38 13.20
N ALA A 45 -6.77 -0.61 13.67
CA ALA A 45 -6.25 -1.96 13.93
C ALA A 45 -5.75 -2.66 12.66
N LYS A 46 -6.41 -2.43 11.51
CA LYS A 46 -5.90 -2.88 10.21
C LYS A 46 -4.59 -2.21 9.82
N ALA A 47 -4.42 -0.92 10.10
CA ALA A 47 -3.17 -0.21 9.83
C ALA A 47 -2.00 -0.76 10.67
N ILE A 48 -2.24 -1.07 11.96
CA ILE A 48 -1.26 -1.77 12.81
C ILE A 48 -0.87 -3.12 12.20
N CYS A 49 -1.85 -3.90 11.71
CA CYS A 49 -1.56 -5.17 11.06
C CYS A 49 -0.79 -4.99 9.74
N ALA A 50 -1.04 -3.91 8.99
CA ALA A 50 -0.41 -3.68 7.70
C ALA A 50 1.11 -3.43 7.80
N SER A 51 1.58 -2.85 8.90
CA SER A 51 3.01 -2.65 9.19
C SER A 51 3.65 -3.79 9.99
N CYS A 52 2.87 -4.77 10.44
CA CYS A 52 3.33 -5.84 11.32
C CYS A 52 4.14 -6.91 10.55
N PRO A 53 5.41 -7.19 10.93
CA PRO A 53 6.26 -8.13 10.19
C PRO A 53 5.76 -9.58 10.23
N VAL A 54 4.91 -9.89 11.20
CA VAL A 54 4.35 -11.24 11.42
C VAL A 54 2.85 -11.33 11.10
N ALA A 55 2.30 -10.34 10.38
CA ALA A 55 0.88 -10.33 10.00
C ALA A 55 0.46 -11.61 9.26
N MET A 56 1.32 -12.12 8.38
CA MET A 56 1.09 -13.37 7.66
C MET A 56 1.05 -14.58 8.61
N ALA A 57 2.07 -14.76 9.45
CA ALA A 57 2.10 -15.86 10.41
C ALA A 57 0.89 -15.81 11.37
N CYS A 58 0.46 -14.60 11.75
CA CYS A 58 -0.71 -14.36 12.57
C CYS A 58 -2.00 -14.82 11.89
N LEU A 59 -2.24 -14.40 10.65
CA LEU A 59 -3.44 -14.81 9.91
C LEU A 59 -3.43 -16.31 9.59
N GLN A 60 -2.29 -16.88 9.20
CA GLN A 60 -2.16 -18.33 8.98
C GLN A 60 -2.51 -19.11 10.25
N HIS A 61 -1.99 -18.68 11.40
CA HIS A 61 -2.32 -19.31 12.68
C HIS A 61 -3.82 -19.22 12.98
N ALA A 62 -4.43 -18.04 12.84
CA ALA A 62 -5.86 -17.86 13.10
C ALA A 62 -6.73 -18.75 12.20
N LEU A 63 -6.36 -18.90 10.93
CA LEU A 63 -7.06 -19.77 9.98
C LEU A 63 -6.91 -21.25 10.34
N LEU A 64 -5.71 -21.68 10.76
CA LEU A 64 -5.42 -23.07 11.10
C LEU A 64 -6.05 -23.50 12.43
N THR A 65 -6.07 -22.63 13.43
CA THR A 65 -6.65 -22.94 14.76
C THR A 65 -8.14 -22.65 14.87
N GLY A 66 -8.73 -21.99 13.86
CA GLY A 66 -10.14 -21.63 13.88
C GLY A 66 -10.46 -20.37 14.69
N ASP A 67 -9.48 -19.53 15.02
CA ASP A 67 -9.68 -18.25 15.74
C ASP A 67 -10.29 -17.17 14.81
N ASN A 68 -11.55 -17.38 14.44
CA ASN A 68 -12.27 -16.63 13.40
C ASN A 68 -13.51 -15.87 13.91
N GLU A 69 -13.69 -15.79 15.22
CA GLU A 69 -14.90 -15.23 15.82
C GLU A 69 -14.72 -13.77 16.27
N HIS A 70 -13.54 -13.42 16.77
CA HIS A 70 -13.31 -12.13 17.42
C HIS A 70 -12.09 -11.39 16.90
N GLY A 71 -12.15 -10.06 17.02
CA GLY A 71 -11.05 -9.14 16.77
C GLY A 71 -10.47 -9.17 15.36
N ILE A 72 -9.44 -8.35 15.17
CA ILE A 72 -8.65 -8.29 13.94
C ILE A 72 -7.41 -9.15 14.12
N ARG A 73 -7.22 -10.10 13.21
CA ARG A 73 -6.05 -11.01 13.19
C ARG A 73 -5.40 -10.94 11.82
N GLY A 74 -4.11 -10.66 11.83
CA GLY A 74 -3.29 -10.47 10.62
C GLY A 74 -4.00 -9.63 9.55
N GLY A 75 -4.63 -8.51 9.94
CA GLY A 75 -5.26 -7.54 9.04
C GLY A 75 -6.73 -7.78 8.68
N LEU A 76 -7.33 -8.88 9.13
CA LEU A 76 -8.70 -9.24 8.73
C LEU A 76 -9.68 -9.28 9.90
N LYS A 77 -10.90 -8.79 9.67
CA LYS A 77 -12.03 -8.93 10.59
C LYS A 77 -12.60 -10.36 10.55
N PRO A 78 -13.40 -10.77 11.54
CA PRO A 78 -13.96 -12.14 11.61
C PRO A 78 -14.67 -12.58 10.32
N ALA A 79 -15.50 -11.71 9.73
CA ALA A 79 -16.21 -12.00 8.48
C ALA A 79 -15.26 -12.19 7.28
N GLU A 80 -14.21 -11.37 7.18
CA GLU A 80 -13.19 -11.49 6.13
C GLU A 80 -12.41 -12.79 6.29
N ARG A 81 -12.00 -13.13 7.53
CA ARG A 81 -11.32 -14.40 7.82
C ARG A 81 -12.17 -15.62 7.48
N ARG A 82 -13.48 -15.59 7.77
CA ARG A 82 -14.40 -16.67 7.38
C ARG A 82 -14.48 -16.87 5.87
N ALA A 83 -14.47 -15.78 5.09
CA ALA A 83 -14.42 -15.87 3.64
C ALA A 83 -13.10 -16.52 3.15
N VAL A 84 -11.96 -16.15 3.73
CA VAL A 84 -10.67 -16.76 3.41
C VAL A 84 -10.65 -18.24 3.79
N ALA A 85 -11.13 -18.59 4.98
CA ALA A 85 -11.19 -19.97 5.46
C ALA A 85 -12.02 -20.86 4.52
N LYS A 86 -13.09 -20.33 3.90
CA LYS A 86 -13.86 -21.05 2.88
C LYS A 86 -13.01 -21.34 1.63
N ILE A 87 -12.37 -20.32 1.06
CA ILE A 87 -11.51 -20.45 -0.13
C ILE A 87 -10.36 -21.45 0.12
N VAL A 88 -9.73 -21.37 1.29
CA VAL A 88 -8.62 -22.26 1.68
C VAL A 88 -9.07 -23.70 1.83
N ARG A 89 -10.24 -23.95 2.45
CA ARG A 89 -10.80 -25.31 2.58
C ARG A 89 -11.10 -25.92 1.21
N ASP A 90 -11.65 -25.13 0.29
CA ASP A 90 -12.03 -25.59 -1.05
C ASP A 90 -10.80 -25.94 -1.92
N ARG A 91 -9.61 -25.37 -1.63
CA ARG A 91 -8.38 -25.54 -2.43
C ARG A 91 -7.42 -26.66 -1.97
N HIS A 92 -7.80 -27.44 -0.96
CA HIS A 92 -6.93 -28.39 -0.26
C HIS A 92 -5.67 -27.77 0.38
N ARG A 93 -5.17 -28.47 1.41
CA ARG A 93 -4.26 -28.06 2.50
C ARG A 93 -2.81 -27.78 2.05
N SER A 94 -2.56 -27.13 0.91
CA SER A 94 -1.21 -26.66 0.59
C SER A 94 -0.96 -25.29 1.24
N GLU A 95 0.18 -25.16 1.92
CA GLU A 95 0.62 -23.89 2.50
C GLU A 95 0.61 -22.76 1.46
N GLN A 96 0.95 -23.09 0.21
CA GLN A 96 0.89 -22.19 -0.95
C GLN A 96 -0.53 -21.66 -1.24
N ALA A 97 -1.57 -22.49 -1.16
CA ALA A 97 -2.95 -22.05 -1.39
C ALA A 97 -3.42 -21.09 -0.28
N VAL A 98 -2.99 -21.35 0.96
CA VAL A 98 -3.22 -20.46 2.11
C VAL A 98 -2.52 -19.12 1.88
N THR A 99 -1.23 -19.13 1.53
CA THR A 99 -0.46 -17.91 1.24
C THR A 99 -1.07 -17.11 0.09
N ALA A 100 -1.47 -17.75 -1.01
CA ALA A 100 -2.06 -17.07 -2.16
C ALA A 100 -3.42 -16.43 -1.82
N ALA A 101 -4.29 -17.16 -1.10
CA ALA A 101 -5.57 -16.62 -0.64
C ALA A 101 -5.36 -15.45 0.35
N MET A 102 -4.37 -15.55 1.25
CA MET A 102 -4.01 -14.47 2.17
C MET A 102 -3.49 -13.23 1.43
N GLN A 103 -2.62 -13.38 0.44
CA GLN A 103 -2.12 -12.26 -0.36
C GLN A 103 -3.22 -11.54 -1.14
N GLN A 104 -4.23 -12.25 -1.62
CA GLN A 104 -5.38 -11.63 -2.29
C GLN A 104 -6.22 -10.76 -1.35
N VAL A 105 -6.26 -11.12 -0.06
CA VAL A 105 -7.16 -10.49 0.91
C VAL A 105 -6.44 -9.39 1.69
N LEU A 106 -5.15 -9.55 1.98
CA LEU A 106 -4.31 -8.51 2.59
C LEU A 106 -3.82 -7.47 1.59
N TYR A 107 -3.69 -7.85 0.32
CA TYR A 107 -3.25 -6.97 -0.77
C TYR A 107 -4.20 -7.09 -1.97
N PRO A 108 -5.48 -6.66 -1.83
CA PRO A 108 -6.44 -6.73 -2.93
C PRO A 108 -5.90 -5.97 -4.14
N ALA A 109 -6.24 -6.39 -5.35
CA ALA A 109 -5.71 -5.82 -6.60
C ALA A 109 -5.86 -4.28 -6.69
N THR A 110 -6.87 -3.71 -6.04
CA THR A 110 -7.10 -2.27 -5.90
C THR A 110 -6.08 -1.57 -4.97
N ALA A 111 -5.55 -2.26 -3.96
CA ALA A 111 -4.47 -1.78 -3.10
C ALA A 111 -3.09 -1.88 -3.79
N ARG A 112 -2.94 -2.75 -4.79
CA ARG A 112 -1.71 -2.91 -5.58
C ARG A 112 -1.49 -1.83 -6.63
N ARG A 113 -2.56 -1.16 -7.09
CA ARG A 113 -2.43 -0.14 -8.14
C ARG A 113 -1.62 1.04 -7.63
N SER A 114 -0.39 1.14 -8.10
CA SER A 114 0.50 2.26 -7.84
C SER A 114 0.01 3.51 -8.59
N LEU A 115 0.49 4.69 -8.20
CA LEU A 115 0.23 5.91 -8.97
C LEU A 115 0.74 5.77 -10.42
N ARG A 116 1.86 5.05 -10.60
CA ARG A 116 2.43 4.72 -11.90
C ARG A 116 1.48 3.87 -12.74
N ASP A 117 0.87 2.83 -12.16
CA ASP A 117 -0.05 1.95 -12.89
C ASP A 117 -1.26 2.72 -13.42
N VAL A 118 -1.84 3.62 -12.60
CA VAL A 118 -2.96 4.47 -13.03
C VAL A 118 -2.54 5.42 -14.14
N TRP A 119 -1.35 6.00 -14.02
CA TRP A 119 -0.82 6.91 -15.03
C TRP A 119 -0.56 6.18 -16.35
N GLU A 120 0.11 5.02 -16.32
CA GLU A 120 0.46 4.22 -17.50
C GLU A 120 -0.79 3.78 -18.29
N GLU A 121 -1.85 3.35 -17.59
CA GLU A 121 -3.13 2.96 -18.22
C GLU A 121 -3.81 4.08 -19.02
N HIS A 122 -3.53 5.34 -18.68
CA HIS A 122 -4.09 6.52 -19.35
C HIS A 122 -3.08 7.16 -20.31
N THR A 123 -1.93 6.53 -20.54
CA THR A 123 -0.95 6.99 -21.53
C THR A 123 -0.91 6.10 -22.75
N TYR A 124 -0.61 6.69 -23.90
CA TYR A 124 -0.45 5.94 -25.14
C TYR A 124 0.75 6.49 -25.93
N PRO A 125 1.50 5.61 -26.63
CA PRO A 125 2.61 6.05 -27.46
C PRO A 125 2.10 6.89 -28.64
N MET A 126 2.85 7.93 -28.98
CA MET A 126 2.63 8.78 -30.15
C MET A 126 3.88 8.79 -31.03
N PRO A 127 3.78 9.23 -32.30
CA PRO A 127 4.94 9.36 -33.19
C PRO A 127 6.08 10.18 -32.58
N ASP A 128 7.29 10.00 -33.11
CA ASP A 128 8.49 10.78 -32.76
C ASP A 128 8.90 10.74 -31.27
N GLY A 129 8.51 9.67 -30.55
CA GLY A 129 8.84 9.49 -29.14
C GLY A 129 7.98 10.33 -28.19
N HIS A 130 6.81 10.78 -28.63
CA HIS A 130 5.83 11.42 -27.77
C HIS A 130 5.00 10.39 -26.97
N LEU A 131 4.41 10.85 -25.87
CA LEU A 131 3.48 10.06 -25.05
C LEU A 131 2.23 10.89 -24.79
N GLY A 132 1.09 10.45 -25.32
CA GLY A 132 -0.20 11.12 -25.19
C GLY A 132 -0.92 10.75 -23.91
N TRP A 133 -1.82 11.62 -23.45
CA TRP A 133 -2.71 11.38 -22.31
C TRP A 133 -4.15 11.18 -22.79
N ASN A 134 -4.72 10.02 -22.48
CA ASN A 134 -6.09 9.66 -22.77
C ASN A 134 -6.93 9.79 -21.49
N GLY A 135 -7.44 10.99 -21.22
CA GLY A 135 -8.31 11.24 -20.06
C GLY A 135 -8.53 12.72 -19.78
N SER A 136 -9.24 12.99 -18.67
CA SER A 136 -9.48 14.35 -18.17
C SER A 136 -8.18 15.07 -17.78
N LEU A 137 -8.27 16.39 -17.59
CA LEU A 137 -7.14 17.23 -17.15
C LEU A 137 -6.57 16.84 -15.77
N THR A 138 -7.35 16.09 -14.98
CA THR A 138 -6.93 15.47 -13.73
C THR A 138 -7.45 14.04 -13.65
N PHE A 139 -6.82 13.21 -12.83
CA PHE A 139 -7.30 11.88 -12.47
C PHE A 139 -7.17 11.66 -10.97
N SER A 140 -7.97 10.73 -10.44
CA SER A 140 -8.01 10.46 -9.01
C SER A 140 -7.29 9.17 -8.67
N TRP A 141 -6.43 9.19 -7.65
CA TRP A 141 -5.81 7.99 -7.09
C TRP A 141 -5.78 8.10 -5.57
N ARG A 142 -6.32 7.07 -4.88
CA ARG A 142 -6.44 7.01 -3.42
C ARG A 142 -7.07 8.27 -2.78
N GLY A 143 -8.08 8.84 -3.43
CA GLY A 143 -8.79 10.03 -2.95
C GLY A 143 -8.08 11.36 -3.22
N HIS A 144 -6.88 11.34 -3.80
CA HIS A 144 -6.14 12.54 -4.21
C HIS A 144 -6.29 12.77 -5.72
N SER A 145 -6.37 14.04 -6.11
CA SER A 145 -6.40 14.44 -7.52
C SER A 145 -4.98 14.73 -8.01
N TYR A 146 -4.66 14.23 -9.20
CA TYR A 146 -3.35 14.35 -9.82
C TYR A 146 -3.46 14.94 -11.22
N ALA A 147 -2.48 15.77 -11.59
CA ALA A 147 -2.36 16.32 -12.93
C ALA A 147 -1.38 15.47 -13.77
N PRO A 148 -1.74 15.05 -15.00
CA PRO A 148 -0.94 14.09 -15.79
C PRO A 148 0.53 14.48 -15.99
N LYS A 149 0.79 15.74 -16.35
CA LYS A 149 2.17 16.26 -16.52
C LYS A 149 2.95 16.29 -15.21
N ARG A 150 2.29 16.66 -14.10
CA ARG A 150 2.94 16.74 -12.79
C ARG A 150 3.31 15.33 -12.30
N THR A 151 2.40 14.38 -12.50
CA THR A 151 2.67 12.97 -12.18
C THR A 151 3.78 12.39 -13.04
N SER A 152 3.75 12.61 -14.36
CA SER A 152 4.81 12.17 -15.26
C SER A 152 6.19 12.66 -14.83
N PHE A 153 6.32 13.96 -14.56
CA PHE A 153 7.54 14.55 -14.05
C PHE A 153 8.00 13.88 -12.75
N ALA A 154 7.10 13.76 -11.77
CA ALA A 154 7.46 13.23 -10.45
C ALA A 154 7.82 11.73 -10.50
N LEU A 155 7.16 10.94 -11.35
CA LEU A 155 7.45 9.52 -11.54
C LEU A 155 8.82 9.28 -12.20
N ASP A 156 9.28 10.20 -13.04
CA ASP A 156 10.56 10.14 -13.74
C ASP A 156 11.71 10.68 -12.88
N ARG A 157 11.50 11.81 -12.19
CA ARG A 157 12.53 12.51 -11.41
C ARG A 157 12.65 11.97 -9.97
N GLY A 158 11.64 11.25 -9.51
CA GLY A 158 11.58 10.74 -8.14
C GLY A 158 11.29 11.82 -7.09
N HIS A 159 10.91 13.03 -7.50
CA HIS A 159 10.53 14.14 -6.62
C HIS A 159 9.44 15.02 -7.23
N ASP A 160 8.74 15.76 -6.39
CA ASP A 160 7.74 16.74 -6.81
C ASP A 160 8.37 17.92 -7.58
N PRO A 161 7.73 18.45 -8.64
CA PRO A 161 8.25 19.60 -9.38
C PRO A 161 8.06 20.92 -8.63
N GLU A 162 9.03 21.82 -8.83
CA GLU A 162 8.96 23.21 -8.39
C GLU A 162 8.04 24.02 -9.31
N GLY A 163 6.87 24.40 -8.77
CA GLY A 163 5.88 25.20 -9.49
C GLY A 163 5.28 24.49 -10.70
N ILE A 164 5.14 25.21 -11.82
CA ILE A 164 4.36 24.75 -12.98
C ILE A 164 5.22 23.88 -13.89
N VAL A 165 4.74 22.68 -14.21
CA VAL A 165 5.34 21.81 -15.23
C VAL A 165 4.90 22.25 -16.64
N ARG A 166 5.88 22.51 -17.51
CA ARG A 166 5.67 22.90 -18.91
C ARG A 166 6.29 21.90 -19.85
N ARG A 167 5.71 21.79 -21.05
CA ARG A 167 6.27 20.99 -22.14
C ARG A 167 7.41 21.75 -22.80
N THR A 168 8.43 21.03 -23.23
CA THR A 168 9.49 21.51 -24.12
C THR A 168 9.22 21.17 -25.58
N CYS A 169 8.18 20.37 -25.86
CA CYS A 169 7.72 20.00 -27.20
C CYS A 169 6.43 20.73 -27.62
N PRO A 170 6.15 20.81 -28.94
CA PRO A 170 4.93 21.47 -29.45
C PRO A 170 3.64 20.64 -29.28
N VAL A 171 3.75 19.32 -29.07
CA VAL A 171 2.58 18.42 -29.01
C VAL A 171 1.75 18.68 -27.74
N VAL A 172 0.46 19.00 -27.92
CA VAL A 172 -0.41 19.51 -26.84
C VAL A 172 -0.77 18.44 -25.81
N GLU A 173 -1.14 17.24 -26.24
CA GLU A 173 -1.42 16.12 -25.33
C GLU A 173 -0.16 15.43 -24.76
N CYS A 174 1.05 15.89 -25.11
CA CYS A 174 2.27 15.21 -24.68
C CYS A 174 2.50 15.33 -23.17
N VAL A 175 2.62 14.18 -22.52
CA VAL A 175 2.99 13.99 -21.12
C VAL A 175 4.30 13.20 -20.97
N HIS A 176 5.07 13.02 -22.05
CA HIS A 176 6.34 12.29 -22.01
C HIS A 176 7.34 12.96 -21.04
N PRO A 177 7.94 12.25 -20.06
CA PRO A 177 8.79 12.86 -19.03
C PRO A 177 9.98 13.66 -19.58
N LEU A 178 10.67 13.14 -20.60
CA LEU A 178 11.78 13.85 -21.27
C LEU A 178 11.38 15.18 -21.94
N HIS A 179 10.08 15.40 -22.16
CA HIS A 179 9.55 16.63 -22.75
C HIS A 179 8.93 17.55 -21.70
N LEU A 180 9.20 17.32 -20.41
CA LEU A 180 8.66 18.12 -19.31
C LEU A 180 9.79 18.76 -18.50
N GLU A 181 9.61 20.05 -18.20
CA GLU A 181 10.49 20.81 -17.30
C GLU A 181 9.64 21.50 -16.22
N ASP A 182 10.20 21.64 -15.02
CA ASP A 182 9.64 22.47 -13.95
C ASP A 182 10.24 23.89 -13.95
N ASN A 183 9.96 24.71 -12.93
CA ASN A 183 10.55 26.05 -12.84
C ASN A 183 12.07 26.02 -12.64
N ALA A 184 12.59 25.08 -11.85
CA ALA A 184 14.00 25.01 -11.50
C ALA A 184 14.85 24.65 -12.72
N GLU A 185 14.47 23.60 -13.44
CA GLU A 185 15.14 23.16 -14.67
C GLU A 185 15.13 24.27 -15.73
N ARG A 186 14.01 25.00 -15.88
CA ARG A 186 13.94 26.15 -16.78
C ARG A 186 14.90 27.27 -16.40
N LYS A 187 14.98 27.62 -15.12
CA LYS A 187 15.91 28.66 -14.64
C LYS A 187 17.37 28.25 -14.91
N GLN A 188 17.72 26.99 -14.64
CA GLN A 188 19.05 26.45 -14.91
C GLN A 188 19.39 26.51 -16.40
N ARG A 189 18.45 26.12 -17.28
CA ARG A 189 18.63 26.19 -18.74
C ARG A 189 18.87 27.62 -19.24
N VAL A 190 18.10 28.59 -18.73
CA VAL A 190 18.28 30.01 -19.08
C VAL A 190 19.65 30.52 -18.62
N ALA A 191 20.05 30.22 -17.38
CA ALA A 191 21.35 30.62 -16.84
C ALA A 191 22.51 30.00 -17.64
N ALA A 192 22.44 28.71 -17.97
CA ALA A 192 23.44 28.03 -18.78
C ALA A 192 23.54 28.62 -20.20
N LYS A 193 22.42 29.03 -20.79
CA LYS A 193 22.41 29.70 -22.10
C LYS A 193 23.09 31.07 -22.03
N GLN A 194 22.82 31.85 -20.99
CA GLN A 194 23.44 33.16 -20.77
C GLN A 194 24.95 33.05 -20.58
N GLN A 195 25.41 32.05 -19.82
CA GLN A 195 26.85 31.79 -19.63
C GLN A 195 27.55 31.45 -20.94
N LYS A 196 26.92 30.64 -21.82
CA LYS A 196 27.48 30.29 -23.13
C LYS A 196 27.54 31.45 -24.11
N THR A 197 26.62 32.41 -24.03
CA THR A 197 26.65 33.62 -24.88
C THR A 197 27.62 34.69 -24.38
N ALA A 198 28.05 34.60 -23.11
CA ALA A 198 28.98 35.55 -22.49
C ALA A 198 30.46 35.09 -22.58
N ALA A 199 30.70 33.86 -23.05
CA ALA A 199 32.02 33.29 -23.32
C ALA A 199 32.33 33.33 -24.81
#